data_AF-A0A662MRG3-F1
#
_entry.id   AF-A0A662MRG3-F1
#
_cell.length_a   1.000
_cell.length_b   1.000
_cell.length_c   1.000
_cell.angle_alpha   90.00
_cell.angle_beta   90.00
_cell.angle_gamma   90.00
#
_symmetry.space_group_name_H-M   'P 1'
#
loop_
_entity.id
_entity.type
_entity.pdbx_description
1 polymer ?
#
loop_
_entity_poly.entity_id
_entity_poly.type
_entity_poly.pdbx_seq_one_letter_code
_entity_poly.pdbx_strand_id
1 'polypeptide(L)'
;MLPLQVRKIIEEMREERIMGASYLAKRGAEAYLELAGLLEGEELLSAMEELGKEIRAVNPTMASLYNLTEFIKSSPNREFVKSKALEFMKLSEEARREIGNIGSELIDDGDVIITHSFSSTVLEIFKVASRKGKRFRVILT
;
A
#
# COMPACT_ATOMS: atom_id res chain seq x y z
N MET A 1 -11.65 -6.34 20.13
CA MET A 1 -12.55 -6.71 19.02
C MET A 1 -12.66 -5.53 18.08
N LEU A 2 -12.29 -5.70 16.82
CA LEU A 2 -12.30 -4.62 15.84
C LEU A 2 -13.72 -4.10 15.52
N PRO A 3 -13.92 -2.78 15.32
CA PRO A 3 -15.17 -2.22 14.80
C PRO A 3 -15.58 -2.84 13.47
N LEU A 4 -16.88 -2.87 13.17
CA LEU A 4 -17.43 -3.49 11.96
C LEU A 4 -16.84 -2.84 10.68
N GLN A 5 -16.68 -1.52 10.68
CA GLN A 5 -16.12 -0.74 9.57
C GLN A 5 -14.69 -1.20 9.25
N VAL A 6 -13.86 -1.39 10.27
CA VAL A 6 -12.47 -1.86 10.13
C VAL A 6 -12.44 -3.30 9.62
N ARG A 7 -13.32 -4.17 10.12
CA ARG A 7 -13.44 -5.56 9.66
C ARG A 7 -13.79 -5.67 8.18
N LYS A 8 -14.73 -4.84 7.69
CA LYS A 8 -15.07 -4.79 6.27
C LYS A 8 -13.87 -4.47 5.38
N ILE A 9 -13.03 -3.51 5.80
CA ILE A 9 -11.80 -3.19 5.06
C ILE A 9 -10.86 -4.41 4.99
N ILE A 10 -10.70 -5.14 6.09
CA ILE A 10 -9.86 -6.35 6.13
C ILE A 10 -10.45 -7.47 5.24
N GLU A 11 -11.77 -7.65 5.23
CA GLU A 11 -12.45 -8.61 4.36
C GLU A 11 -12.23 -8.27 2.88
N GLU A 12 -12.44 -7.00 2.49
CA GLU A 12 -12.13 -6.52 1.13
C GLU A 12 -10.66 -6.77 0.75
N MET A 13 -9.73 -6.54 1.68
CA MET A 13 -8.31 -6.83 1.47
C MET A 13 -8.04 -8.32 1.23
N ARG A 14 -8.77 -9.23 1.90
CA ARG A 14 -8.63 -10.69 1.72
C ARG A 14 -9.23 -11.18 0.42
N GLU A 15 -10.28 -10.52 -0.05
CA GLU A 15 -10.99 -10.84 -1.29
C GLU A 15 -10.32 -10.24 -2.53
N GLU A 16 -9.44 -9.27 -2.38
CA GLU A 16 -8.67 -8.68 -3.48
C GLU A 16 -7.79 -9.73 -4.21
N ARG A 17 -7.86 -9.73 -5.55
CA ARG A 17 -7.17 -10.70 -6.42
C ARG A 17 -6.47 -10.06 -7.63
N ILE A 18 -6.73 -8.79 -7.90
CA ILE A 18 -6.22 -8.05 -9.05
C ILE A 18 -5.11 -7.11 -8.60
N MET A 19 -5.33 -6.37 -7.52
CA MET A 19 -4.42 -5.33 -7.07
C MET A 19 -3.27 -5.89 -6.22
N GLY A 20 -2.07 -5.34 -6.42
CA GLY A 20 -0.85 -5.80 -5.76
C GLY A 20 -0.57 -5.18 -4.38
N ALA A 21 0.65 -5.41 -3.90
CA ALA A 21 1.11 -5.03 -2.56
C ALA A 21 0.94 -3.56 -2.19
N SER A 22 1.11 -2.63 -3.15
CA SER A 22 0.93 -1.19 -2.91
C SER A 22 -0.51 -0.83 -2.57
N TYR A 23 -1.49 -1.50 -3.20
CA TYR A 23 -2.90 -1.26 -2.93
C TYR A 23 -3.28 -1.79 -1.56
N LEU A 24 -2.90 -3.03 -1.24
CA LEU A 24 -3.21 -3.63 0.06
C LEU A 24 -2.56 -2.87 1.21
N ALA A 25 -1.32 -2.38 1.05
CA ALA A 25 -0.68 -1.54 2.06
C ALA A 25 -1.43 -0.21 2.28
N LYS A 26 -1.96 0.40 1.21
CA LYS A 26 -2.80 1.59 1.32
C LYS A 26 -4.11 1.29 2.04
N ARG A 27 -4.82 0.21 1.66
CA ARG A 27 -6.06 -0.22 2.34
C ARG A 27 -5.82 -0.53 3.82
N GLY A 28 -4.68 -1.14 4.16
CA GLY A 28 -4.28 -1.37 5.54
C GLY A 28 -4.08 -0.06 6.32
N ALA A 29 -3.44 0.95 5.71
CA ALA A 29 -3.30 2.28 6.32
C ALA A 29 -4.67 2.97 6.51
N GLU A 30 -5.58 2.82 5.54
CA GLU A 30 -6.97 3.29 5.66
C GLU A 30 -7.72 2.57 6.79
N ALA A 31 -7.44 1.28 7.05
CA ALA A 31 -7.99 0.58 8.22
C ALA A 31 -7.51 1.17 9.56
N TYR A 32 -6.24 1.57 9.66
CA TYR A 32 -5.73 2.29 10.84
C TYR A 32 -6.38 3.68 10.99
N LEU A 33 -6.61 4.38 9.89
CA LEU A 33 -7.27 5.68 9.87
C LEU A 33 -8.73 5.56 10.37
N GLU A 34 -9.45 4.56 9.87
CA GLU A 34 -10.82 4.24 10.29
C GLU A 34 -10.85 3.87 11.79
N LEU A 35 -9.93 3.02 12.24
CA LEU A 35 -9.84 2.61 13.64
C LEU A 35 -9.63 3.81 14.58
N ALA A 36 -8.71 4.71 14.26
CA ALA A 36 -8.45 5.92 15.04
C ALA A 36 -9.57 6.98 14.90
N GLY A 37 -10.44 6.86 13.91
CA GLY A 37 -11.68 7.64 13.82
C GLY A 37 -12.73 7.18 14.84
N LEU A 38 -12.72 5.89 15.19
CA LEU A 38 -13.75 5.25 16.01
C LEU A 38 -13.35 5.07 17.48
N LEU A 39 -12.07 4.85 17.76
CA LEU A 39 -11.57 4.51 19.11
C LEU A 39 -10.50 5.50 19.60
N GLU A 40 -10.29 5.52 20.91
CA GLU A 40 -9.21 6.25 21.57
C GLU A 40 -8.71 5.56 22.84
N GLY A 41 -7.61 6.06 23.41
CA GLY A 41 -7.11 5.58 24.69
C GLY A 41 -6.68 4.11 24.66
N GLU A 42 -6.94 3.40 25.75
CA GLU A 42 -6.60 1.98 25.90
C GLU A 42 -7.36 1.07 24.92
N GLU A 43 -8.59 1.43 24.56
CA GLU A 43 -9.38 0.66 23.58
C GLU A 43 -8.74 0.70 22.20
N LEU A 44 -8.25 1.87 21.78
CA LEU A 44 -7.48 2.02 20.55
C LEU A 44 -6.21 1.18 20.60
N LEU A 45 -5.46 1.25 21.70
CA LEU A 45 -4.19 0.53 21.86
C LEU A 45 -4.39 -0.99 21.71
N SER A 46 -5.39 -1.55 22.40
CA SER A 46 -5.75 -2.97 22.31
C SER A 46 -6.18 -3.36 20.88
N ALA A 47 -7.02 -2.54 20.25
CA ALA A 47 -7.51 -2.80 18.90
C ALA A 47 -6.42 -2.69 17.83
N MET A 48 -5.40 -1.84 18.02
CA MET A 48 -4.26 -1.74 17.11
C MET A 48 -3.43 -3.02 17.07
N GLU A 49 -3.27 -3.72 18.20
CA GLU A 49 -2.54 -4.98 18.24
C GLU A 49 -3.29 -6.08 17.47
N GLU A 50 -4.61 -6.16 17.65
CA GLU A 50 -5.50 -7.04 16.88
C GLU A 50 -5.44 -6.70 15.38
N LEU A 51 -5.59 -5.42 15.02
CA LEU A 51 -5.53 -4.95 13.63
C LEU A 51 -4.20 -5.29 12.96
N GLY A 52 -3.08 -5.10 13.66
CA GLY A 52 -1.76 -5.40 13.12
C GLY A 52 -1.54 -6.89 12.84
N LYS A 53 -2.15 -7.79 13.62
CA LYS A 53 -2.14 -9.23 13.36
C LYS A 53 -2.98 -9.57 12.13
N GLU A 54 -4.19 -9.01 12.06
CA GLU A 54 -5.11 -9.25 10.95
C GLU A 54 -4.55 -8.74 9.61
N ILE A 55 -3.96 -7.54 9.58
CA ILE A 55 -3.33 -6.96 8.37
C ILE A 55 -2.17 -7.84 7.89
N ARG A 56 -1.29 -8.31 8.79
CA ARG A 56 -0.18 -9.20 8.42
C ARG A 56 -0.67 -10.55 7.87
N ALA A 57 -1.79 -11.04 8.39
CA ALA A 57 -2.39 -12.30 7.97
C ALA A 57 -3.10 -12.20 6.60
N VAL A 58 -3.48 -11.00 6.12
CA VAL A 58 -4.11 -10.83 4.79
C VAL A 58 -3.25 -11.44 3.69
N ASN A 59 -1.94 -11.15 3.69
CA ASN A 59 -1.00 -11.78 2.80
C ASN A 59 0.40 -11.82 3.44
N PRO A 60 0.79 -12.94 4.06
CA PRO A 60 2.07 -13.05 4.76
C PRO A 60 3.32 -12.88 3.88
N THR A 61 3.17 -13.00 2.55
CA THR A 61 4.30 -12.83 1.61
C THR A 61 4.55 -11.37 1.22
N MET A 62 3.64 -10.45 1.58
CA MET A 62 3.79 -9.03 1.29
C MET A 62 4.47 -8.30 2.43
N ALA A 63 5.78 -8.03 2.29
CA ALA A 63 6.55 -7.25 3.24
C ALA A 63 5.97 -5.85 3.50
N SER A 64 5.24 -5.27 2.54
CA SER A 64 4.57 -3.97 2.70
C SER A 64 3.54 -3.97 3.83
N LEU A 65 2.84 -5.09 4.06
CA LEU A 65 1.86 -5.21 5.14
C LEU A 65 2.55 -5.32 6.50
N TYR A 66 3.65 -6.05 6.58
CA TYR A 66 4.49 -6.08 7.79
C TYR A 66 5.04 -4.69 8.11
N ASN A 67 5.68 -4.04 7.12
CA ASN A 67 6.29 -2.72 7.30
C ASN A 67 5.26 -1.64 7.66
N LEU A 68 4.04 -1.71 7.14
CA LEU A 68 2.94 -0.85 7.55
C LEU A 68 2.69 -0.96 9.07
N THR A 69 2.55 -2.18 9.58
CA THR A 69 2.26 -2.41 11.01
C THR A 69 3.41 -2.01 11.93
N GLU A 70 4.65 -2.04 11.44
CA GLU A 70 5.82 -1.55 12.18
C GLU A 70 5.97 -0.02 12.08
N PHE A 71 5.53 0.58 10.97
CA PHE A 71 5.56 2.03 10.77
C PHE A 71 4.57 2.75 11.68
N ILE A 72 3.33 2.22 11.78
CA ILE A 72 2.28 2.78 12.63
C ILE A 72 2.37 2.14 14.02
N LYS A 73 3.29 2.64 14.85
CA LYS A 73 3.47 2.18 16.22
C LYS A 73 2.19 2.31 17.04
N SER A 74 1.89 1.29 17.84
CA SER A 74 0.76 1.29 18.78
C SER A 74 0.80 2.51 19.70
N SER A 75 -0.31 3.24 19.77
CA SER A 75 -0.42 4.47 20.55
C SER A 75 -1.87 4.68 21.00
N PRO A 76 -2.12 5.12 22.24
CA PRO A 76 -3.46 5.49 22.69
C PRO A 76 -3.93 6.83 22.10
N ASN A 77 -3.02 7.58 21.45
CA ASN A 77 -3.33 8.87 20.84
C ASN A 77 -3.81 8.70 19.40
N ARG A 78 -5.13 8.87 19.19
CA ARG A 78 -5.75 8.77 17.87
C ARG A 78 -5.15 9.70 16.81
N GLU A 79 -4.74 10.91 17.17
CA GLU A 79 -4.19 11.87 16.20
C GLU A 79 -2.79 11.46 15.75
N PHE A 80 -2.02 10.84 16.64
CA PHE A 80 -0.76 10.22 16.26
C PHE A 80 -0.98 9.10 15.23
N VAL A 81 -1.92 8.18 15.49
CA VAL A 81 -2.22 7.07 14.58
C VAL A 81 -2.70 7.56 13.22
N LYS A 82 -3.63 8.52 13.19
CA LYS A 82 -4.10 9.15 11.95
C LYS A 82 -2.95 9.79 11.18
N SER A 83 -2.11 10.56 11.85
CA SER A 83 -0.97 11.24 11.20
C SER A 83 -0.01 10.22 10.58
N LYS A 84 0.28 9.11 11.27
CA LYS A 84 1.15 8.04 10.76
C LYS A 84 0.54 7.26 9.61
N ALA A 85 -0.76 6.98 9.64
CA ALA A 85 -1.45 6.37 8.50
C ALA A 85 -1.39 7.25 7.25
N LEU A 86 -1.66 8.56 7.40
CA LEU A 86 -1.57 9.54 6.31
C LEU A 86 -0.13 9.69 5.78
N GLU A 87 0.85 9.75 6.69
CA GLU A 87 2.28 9.81 6.35
C GLU A 87 2.70 8.57 5.54
N PHE A 88 2.31 7.37 5.98
CA PHE A 88 2.62 6.13 5.25
C PHE A 88 2.06 6.15 3.82
N MET A 89 0.80 6.55 3.67
CA MET A 89 0.16 6.64 2.34
C MET A 89 0.87 7.65 1.44
N LYS A 90 1.25 8.81 1.99
CA LYS A 90 1.99 9.83 1.25
C LYS A 90 3.36 9.30 0.82
N LEU A 91 4.13 8.73 1.73
CA LEU A 91 5.46 8.19 1.44
C LEU A 91 5.39 7.05 0.41
N SER A 92 4.39 6.18 0.50
CA SER A 92 4.19 5.09 -0.47
C SER A 92 3.88 5.63 -1.88
N GLU A 93 3.11 6.71 -1.99
CA GLU A 93 2.80 7.35 -3.27
C GLU A 93 4.03 8.07 -3.85
N GLU A 94 4.76 8.80 -3.01
CA GLU A 94 6.00 9.49 -3.38
C GLU A 94 7.07 8.49 -3.85
N ALA A 95 7.26 7.39 -3.11
CA ALA A 95 8.19 6.33 -3.49
C ALA A 95 7.82 5.72 -4.85
N ARG A 96 6.53 5.45 -5.12
CA ARG A 96 6.11 4.92 -6.43
C ARG A 96 6.40 5.91 -7.56
N ARG A 97 6.14 7.21 -7.34
CA ARG A 97 6.43 8.25 -8.35
C ARG A 97 7.92 8.36 -8.63
N GLU A 98 8.74 8.33 -7.60
CA GLU A 98 10.20 8.40 -7.74
C GLU A 98 10.76 7.17 -8.46
N ILE A 99 10.30 5.96 -8.10
CA ILE A 99 10.64 4.74 -8.83
C ILE A 99 10.18 4.83 -10.29
N GLY A 100 8.99 5.39 -10.55
CA GLY A 100 8.50 5.65 -11.90
C GLY A 100 9.44 6.55 -12.71
N ASN A 101 9.91 7.64 -12.10
CA ASN A 101 10.87 8.56 -12.71
C ASN A 101 12.20 7.89 -13.01
N ILE A 102 12.83 7.25 -12.02
CA ILE A 102 14.13 6.60 -12.15
C ILE A 102 14.03 5.43 -13.15
N GLY A 103 13.04 4.55 -12.98
CA GLY A 103 12.85 3.38 -13.83
C GLY A 103 12.55 3.75 -15.28
N SER A 104 11.87 4.88 -15.53
CA SER A 104 11.62 5.34 -16.89
C SER A 104 12.90 5.73 -17.64
N GLU A 105 13.97 6.11 -16.93
CA GLU A 105 15.27 6.43 -17.55
C GLU A 105 16.00 5.18 -18.06
N LEU A 106 15.66 3.99 -17.54
CA LEU A 106 16.26 2.73 -17.96
C LEU A 106 15.67 2.16 -19.26
N ILE A 107 14.59 2.75 -19.77
CA ILE A 107 13.93 2.32 -21.01
C ILE A 107 14.52 3.12 -22.18
N ASP A 108 14.88 2.47 -23.28
CA ASP A 108 15.35 3.14 -24.49
C ASP A 108 14.34 3.05 -25.66
N ASP A 109 14.51 3.92 -26.65
CA ASP A 109 13.71 3.90 -27.87
C ASP A 109 13.93 2.58 -28.62
N GLY A 110 12.84 1.85 -28.89
CA GLY A 110 12.84 0.57 -29.59
C GLY A 110 12.80 -0.65 -28.68
N ASP A 111 12.89 -0.48 -27.35
CA ASP A 111 12.88 -1.58 -26.40
C ASP A 111 11.61 -2.45 -26.51
N VAL A 112 11.80 -3.74 -26.21
CA VAL A 112 10.73 -4.72 -26.03
C VAL A 112 10.85 -5.31 -24.63
N ILE A 113 9.99 -4.85 -23.73
CA ILE A 113 10.08 -5.15 -22.29
C ILE A 113 9.08 -6.24 -21.95
N ILE A 114 9.52 -7.28 -21.24
CA ILE A 114 8.62 -8.29 -20.67
C ILE A 114 8.23 -7.93 -19.23
N THR A 115 6.96 -8.09 -18.90
CA THR A 115 6.45 -8.05 -17.52
C THR A 115 5.56 -9.25 -17.26
N HIS A 116 5.42 -9.61 -15.99
CA HIS A 116 4.53 -10.67 -15.53
C HIS A 116 3.60 -10.16 -14.46
N SER A 117 2.33 -10.57 -14.53
CA SER A 117 1.28 -10.15 -13.61
C SER A 117 1.07 -8.63 -13.60
N PHE A 118 0.35 -8.14 -12.60
CA PHE A 118 0.06 -6.73 -12.41
C PHE A 118 0.92 -6.12 -11.29
N SER A 119 1.76 -5.15 -11.66
CA SER A 119 2.49 -4.29 -10.73
C SER A 119 2.20 -2.83 -11.04
N SER A 120 1.57 -2.13 -10.09
CA SER A 120 1.28 -0.70 -10.24
C SER A 120 2.55 0.16 -10.32
N THR A 121 3.65 -0.28 -9.71
CA THR A 121 4.96 0.37 -9.81
C THR A 121 5.55 0.22 -11.20
N VAL A 122 5.52 -0.98 -11.79
CA VAL A 122 5.99 -1.21 -13.17
C VAL A 122 5.12 -0.44 -14.17
N LEU A 123 3.80 -0.42 -13.95
CA LEU A 123 2.89 0.38 -14.76
C LEU A 123 3.22 1.89 -14.69
N GLU A 124 3.59 2.41 -13.52
CA GLU A 124 3.99 3.82 -13.41
C GLU A 124 5.29 4.10 -14.18
N ILE A 125 6.26 3.19 -14.15
CA ILE A 125 7.48 3.29 -14.98
C ILE A 125 7.11 3.41 -16.47
N PHE A 126 6.26 2.53 -16.98
CA PHE A 126 5.82 2.57 -18.38
C PHE A 126 5.07 3.85 -18.71
N LYS A 127 4.19 4.32 -17.81
CA LYS A 127 3.48 5.59 -17.97
C LYS A 127 4.43 6.77 -18.06
N VAL A 128 5.42 6.85 -17.17
CA VAL A 128 6.39 7.95 -17.17
C VAL A 128 7.28 7.90 -18.42
N ALA A 129 7.76 6.72 -18.82
CA ALA A 129 8.54 6.57 -20.05
C ALA A 129 7.74 7.01 -21.28
N SER A 130 6.47 6.61 -21.37
CA SER A 130 5.57 7.03 -22.45
C SER A 130 5.33 8.55 -22.44
N ARG A 131 5.10 9.16 -21.26
CA ARG A 131 4.96 10.64 -21.12
C ARG A 131 6.22 11.39 -21.54
N LYS A 132 7.41 10.80 -21.37
CA LYS A 132 8.70 11.34 -21.83
C LYS A 132 8.94 11.16 -23.34
N GLY A 133 8.01 10.55 -24.07
CA GLY A 133 8.07 10.38 -25.53
C GLY A 133 8.82 9.14 -26.00
N LYS A 134 9.22 8.24 -25.08
CA LYS A 134 9.91 7.00 -25.43
C LYS A 134 8.97 6.04 -26.17
N ARG A 135 9.44 5.43 -27.25
CA ARG A 135 8.70 4.45 -28.06
C ARG A 135 9.20 3.05 -27.76
N PHE A 136 8.42 2.26 -27.04
CA PHE A 136 8.75 0.87 -26.67
C PHE A 136 7.51 -0.02 -26.80
N ARG A 137 7.73 -1.34 -26.76
CA ARG A 137 6.67 -2.36 -26.75
C ARG A 137 6.74 -3.16 -25.46
N VAL A 138 5.60 -3.66 -25.00
CA VAL A 138 5.50 -4.48 -23.80
C VAL A 138 4.91 -5.84 -24.14
N ILE A 139 5.55 -6.90 -23.66
CA ILE A 139 5.00 -8.26 -23.61
C ILE A 139 4.51 -8.48 -22.18
N LEU A 140 3.24 -8.81 -22.01
CA LEU A 140 2.62 -9.04 -20.71
C LEU A 140 2.09 -10.47 -20.61
N THR A 141 2.14 -11.04 -19.41
CA THR A 141 1.68 -12.41 -19.09
C THR A 141 0.84 -12.41 -17.82
#